data_AF-A0A1S9MAJ2-F1
#
_entry.id   AF-A0A1S9MAJ2-F1
#
_cell.length_a   1.000
_cell.length_b   1.000
_cell.length_c   1.000
_cell.angle_alpha   90.00
_cell.angle_beta   90.00
_cell.angle_gamma   90.00
#
_symmetry.space_group_name_H-M   'P 1'
#
loop_
_entity.id
_entity.type
_entity.pdbx_description
1 polymer ?
#
loop_
_entity_poly.entity_id
_entity_poly.type
_entity_poly.pdbx_seq_one_letter_code
_entity_poly.pdbx_strand_id
1 'polypeptide(L)'
;MALVTAPAPKNAADERVAKRSPLSKLMARPEVGALVGAVVLFIFFASVSGTFTQPNALATILYGSSTIGIMAVGVSLLMIGGEFDLSTGVAVISSALTASLFSWYFSMNAWVGVVIALLVSLSIGFINGWILVKTKLPSFIVTLATFL
;
A
#
# COMPACT_ATOMS: atom_id res chain seq x y z
N MET A 1 22.59 69.88 19.92
CA MET A 1 21.90 68.85 20.72
C MET A 1 20.48 68.72 20.22
N ALA A 2 20.18 67.62 19.52
CA ALA A 2 18.86 67.00 19.26
C ALA A 2 18.88 66.29 17.89
N LEU A 3 19.41 65.07 17.84
CA LEU A 3 19.06 64.11 16.79
C LEU A 3 17.74 63.48 17.24
N VAL A 4 16.65 63.87 16.57
CA VAL A 4 15.34 63.22 16.74
C VAL A 4 15.42 61.84 16.11
N THR A 5 15.50 60.81 16.94
CA THR A 5 15.39 59.41 16.51
C THR A 5 13.92 59.10 16.24
N ALA A 6 13.58 58.85 14.97
CA ALA A 6 12.25 58.34 14.62
C ALA A 6 12.02 56.97 15.28
N PRO A 7 10.81 56.67 15.79
CA PRO A 7 10.53 55.37 16.38
C PRO A 7 10.52 54.30 15.29
N ALA A 8 11.17 53.17 15.57
CA ALA A 8 11.16 52.00 14.70
C ALA A 8 9.71 51.52 14.46
N PRO A 9 9.36 51.09 13.24
CA PRO A 9 8.01 50.65 12.93
C PRO A 9 7.64 49.42 13.77
N LYS A 10 6.61 49.57 14.60
CA LYS A 10 5.94 48.47 15.30
C LYS A 10 5.12 47.68 14.28
N ASN A 11 5.22 46.36 14.37
CA ASN A 11 4.36 45.35 13.74
C ASN A 11 4.66 45.02 12.27
N ALA A 12 5.70 44.22 12.05
CA ALA A 12 5.58 43.11 11.11
C ALA A 12 5.22 41.87 11.96
N ALA A 13 3.92 41.60 12.13
CA ALA A 13 3.51 40.29 12.62
C ALA A 13 4.12 39.26 11.65
N ASP A 14 4.92 38.36 12.20
CA ASP A 14 5.74 37.40 11.47
C ASP A 14 4.88 36.54 10.54
N GLU A 15 4.82 36.90 9.25
CA GLU A 15 4.06 36.21 8.19
C GLU A 15 4.55 34.75 8.01
N ARG A 16 5.72 34.43 8.55
CA ARG A 16 6.34 33.10 8.56
C ARG A 16 5.58 32.08 9.41
N VAL A 17 4.68 32.54 10.28
CA VAL A 17 3.79 31.70 11.08
C VAL A 17 2.34 31.86 10.63
N ALA A 18 2.10 31.89 9.33
CA ALA A 18 0.76 31.57 8.81
C ALA A 18 0.40 30.16 9.29
N LYS A 19 -0.37 30.07 10.39
CA LYS A 19 -0.90 28.82 10.91
C LYS A 19 -1.79 28.23 9.83
N ARG A 20 -1.23 27.37 8.96
CA ARG A 20 -2.00 26.63 7.96
C ARG A 20 -3.20 26.03 8.66
N SER A 21 -4.39 26.33 8.13
CA SER A 21 -5.64 25.82 8.66
C SER A 21 -5.53 24.29 8.82
N PRO A 22 -6.09 23.71 9.89
CA PRO A 22 -6.07 22.26 10.08
C PRO A 22 -6.65 21.51 8.87
N LEU A 23 -7.59 22.14 8.15
CA LEU A 23 -8.15 21.65 6.89
C LEU A 23 -7.10 21.59 5.77
N SER A 24 -6.26 22.63 5.65
CA SER A 24 -5.16 22.67 4.67
C SER A 24 -4.07 21.65 4.98
N LYS A 25 -3.80 21.38 6.25
CA LYS A 25 -2.88 20.30 6.67
C LYS A 25 -3.45 18.91 6.39
N LEU A 26 -4.76 18.73 6.56
CA LEU A 26 -5.43 17.47 6.26
C LEU A 26 -5.46 17.21 4.75
N MET A 27 -5.81 18.20 3.94
CA MET A 27 -5.82 18.11 2.47
C MET A 27 -4.44 17.87 1.85
N ALA A 28 -3.35 18.20 2.56
CA ALA A 28 -1.99 17.95 2.09
C ALA A 28 -1.54 16.49 2.27
N ARG A 29 -2.35 15.62 2.89
CA ARG A 29 -1.99 14.21 3.09
C ARG A 29 -2.25 13.39 1.83
N PRO A 30 -1.31 12.54 1.39
CA PRO A 30 -1.50 11.68 0.22
C PRO A 30 -2.73 10.77 0.32
N GLU A 31 -3.06 10.28 1.52
CA GLU A 31 -4.23 9.42 1.73
C GLU A 31 -5.55 10.13 1.39
N VAL A 32 -5.63 11.43 1.66
CA VAL A 32 -6.81 12.24 1.34
C VAL A 32 -6.95 12.41 -0.17
N GLY A 33 -5.84 12.61 -0.88
CA GLY A 33 -5.83 12.64 -2.34
C GLY A 33 -6.34 11.33 -2.95
N ALA A 34 -5.86 10.18 -2.45
CA ALA A 34 -6.32 8.87 -2.89
C ALA A 34 -7.81 8.64 -2.61
N LEU A 35 -8.29 9.01 -1.42
CA LEU A 35 -9.71 8.89 -1.03
C LEU A 35 -10.60 9.78 -1.91
N VAL A 36 -10.22 11.04 -2.10
CA VAL A 36 -10.96 11.97 -2.97
C VAL A 36 -11.00 11.44 -4.40
N GLY A 37 -9.89 10.95 -4.92
CA GLY A 37 -9.84 10.31 -6.25
C GLY A 37 -10.78 9.13 -6.36
N ALA A 38 -10.78 8.23 -5.37
CA ALA A 38 -11.67 7.07 -5.34
C ALA A 38 -13.16 7.49 -5.31
N VAL A 39 -13.53 8.47 -4.49
CA VAL A 39 -14.91 8.99 -4.41
C VAL A 39 -15.34 9.65 -5.73
N VAL A 40 -14.48 10.49 -6.31
CA VAL A 40 -14.77 11.17 -7.58
C VAL A 40 -14.96 10.15 -8.71
N LEU A 41 -14.07 9.18 -8.84
CA LEU A 41 -14.20 8.12 -9.84
C LEU A 41 -15.45 7.27 -9.61
N PHE A 42 -15.76 6.95 -8.35
CA PHE A 42 -16.98 6.21 -8.02
C PHE A 42 -18.23 6.95 -8.48
N ILE A 43 -18.38 8.23 -8.13
CA ILE A 43 -19.54 9.05 -8.53
C ILE A 43 -19.61 9.16 -10.05
N PHE A 44 -18.48 9.40 -10.70
CA PHE A 44 -18.40 9.49 -12.16
C PHE A 44 -18.92 8.20 -12.82
N PHE A 45 -18.36 7.04 -12.49
CA PHE A 45 -18.76 5.78 -13.11
C PHE A 45 -20.17 5.34 -12.71
N ALA A 46 -20.61 5.65 -11.48
CA ALA A 46 -21.98 5.41 -11.04
C ALA A 46 -23.00 6.23 -11.84
N SER A 47 -22.63 7.45 -12.26
CA SER A 47 -23.50 8.33 -13.05
C SER A 47 -23.51 7.99 -14.56
N VAL A 48 -22.39 7.50 -15.09
CA VAL A 48 -22.23 7.24 -16.53
C VAL A 48 -22.64 5.83 -16.93
N SER A 49 -22.51 4.84 -16.05
CA SER A 49 -22.77 3.42 -16.37
C SER A 49 -23.73 2.77 -15.37
N GLY A 50 -24.91 2.36 -15.84
CA GLY A 50 -25.85 1.57 -15.04
C GLY A 50 -25.32 0.19 -14.62
N THR A 51 -24.26 -0.31 -15.26
CA THR A 51 -23.60 -1.57 -14.88
C THR A 51 -22.68 -1.40 -13.68
N PHE A 52 -22.08 -0.21 -13.50
CA PHE A 52 -21.06 0.01 -12.46
C PHE A 52 -21.60 -0.20 -11.04
N THR A 53 -22.84 0.21 -10.78
CA THR A 53 -23.49 0.08 -9.47
C THR A 53 -24.10 -1.31 -9.23
N GLN A 54 -24.05 -2.21 -10.21
CA GLN A 54 -24.56 -3.56 -10.04
C GLN A 54 -23.68 -4.35 -9.05
N PRO A 55 -24.28 -5.19 -8.18
CA PRO A 55 -23.53 -5.96 -7.18
C PRO A 55 -22.39 -6.78 -7.78
N ASN A 56 -22.56 -7.37 -8.96
CA ASN A 56 -21.52 -8.17 -9.63
C ASN A 56 -20.32 -7.33 -10.09
N ALA A 57 -20.57 -6.12 -10.61
CA ALA A 57 -19.50 -5.21 -11.03
C ALA A 57 -18.72 -4.71 -9.81
N LEU A 58 -19.43 -4.29 -8.76
CA LEU A 58 -18.82 -3.89 -7.49
C LEU A 58 -18.03 -5.05 -6.86
N ALA A 59 -18.59 -6.27 -6.84
CA ALA A 59 -17.91 -7.46 -6.33
C ALA A 59 -16.63 -7.76 -7.11
N THR A 60 -16.63 -7.62 -8.43
CA THR A 60 -15.43 -7.83 -9.27
C THR A 60 -14.33 -6.81 -8.93
N ILE A 61 -14.70 -5.53 -8.81
CA ILE A 61 -13.77 -4.45 -8.44
C ILE A 61 -13.20 -4.68 -7.04
N LEU A 62 -14.06 -4.97 -6.07
CA LEU A 62 -13.67 -5.23 -4.68
C LEU A 62 -12.82 -6.50 -4.56
N TYR A 63 -13.12 -7.54 -5.33
CA TYR A 63 -12.33 -8.77 -5.37
C TYR A 63 -10.90 -8.49 -5.84
N GLY A 64 -10.73 -7.79 -6.96
CA GLY A 64 -9.39 -7.38 -7.43
C GLY A 64 -8.67 -6.46 -6.44
N SER A 65 -9.39 -5.49 -5.87
CA SER A 65 -8.85 -4.56 -4.88
C SER A 65 -8.41 -5.25 -3.60
N SER A 66 -9.13 -6.30 -3.17
CA SER A 66 -8.82 -7.04 -1.94
C SER A 66 -7.44 -7.69 -1.99
N THR A 67 -7.03 -8.19 -3.16
CA THR A 67 -5.72 -8.84 -3.34
C THR A 67 -4.57 -7.86 -3.07
N ILE A 68 -4.66 -6.65 -3.64
CA ILE A 68 -3.65 -5.60 -3.44
C ILE A 68 -3.78 -5.01 -2.03
N GLY A 69 -5.00 -4.82 -1.52
CA GLY A 69 -5.26 -4.26 -0.19
C GLY A 69 -4.71 -5.11 0.94
N ILE A 70 -4.94 -6.43 0.91
CA ILE A 70 -4.39 -7.38 1.90
C ILE A 70 -2.85 -7.36 1.86
N MET A 71 -2.26 -7.38 0.65
CA MET A 71 -0.81 -7.29 0.46
C MET A 71 -0.25 -5.98 1.02
N ALA A 72 -0.91 -4.85 0.76
CA ALA A 72 -0.47 -3.53 1.19
C ALA A 72 -0.35 -3.41 2.72
N VAL A 73 -1.20 -4.10 3.49
CA VAL A 73 -1.06 -4.15 4.96
C VAL A 73 0.26 -4.80 5.35
N GLY A 74 0.59 -5.95 4.77
CA GLY A 74 1.87 -6.63 5.03
C GLY A 74 3.08 -5.79 4.61
N VAL A 75 3.05 -5.22 3.40
CA VAL A 75 4.12 -4.35 2.89
C VAL A 75 4.29 -3.10 3.74
N SER A 76 3.20 -2.51 4.24
CA SER A 76 3.28 -1.31 5.09
C SER A 76 4.07 -1.55 6.37
N LEU A 77 3.94 -2.74 6.99
CA LEU A 77 4.72 -3.10 8.17
C LEU A 77 6.22 -3.17 7.87
N LEU A 78 6.59 -3.70 6.69
CA LEU A 78 7.98 -3.75 6.25
C LEU A 78 8.53 -2.35 5.95
N MET A 79 7.75 -1.51 5.26
CA MET A 79 8.13 -0.13 4.96
C MET A 79 8.28 0.73 6.23
N ILE A 80 7.43 0.51 7.25
CA ILE A 80 7.59 1.13 8.58
C ILE A 80 8.89 0.66 9.23
N GLY A 81 9.27 -0.60 9.03
CA GLY A 81 10.57 -1.15 9.44
C GLY A 81 11.78 -0.63 8.66
N GLY A 82 11.57 0.20 7.63
CA GLY A 82 12.62 0.72 6.75
C GLY A 82 13.04 -0.25 5.64
N GLU A 83 12.30 -1.33 5.44
CA GLU A 83 12.59 -2.36 4.46
C GLU A 83 11.72 -2.20 3.20
N PHE A 84 12.30 -2.56 2.06
CA PHE A 84 11.61 -2.65 0.77
C PHE A 84 11.70 -4.10 0.27
N ASP A 85 10.57 -4.79 0.23
CA ASP A 85 10.49 -6.22 -0.06
C ASP A 85 9.78 -6.47 -1.39
N LEU A 86 10.45 -7.17 -2.32
CA LEU A 86 9.89 -7.58 -3.61
C LEU A 86 9.02 -8.85 -3.50
N SER A 87 9.19 -9.62 -2.43
CA SER A 87 8.60 -10.95 -2.28
C SER A 87 7.08 -10.94 -2.25
N THR A 88 6.46 -9.88 -1.76
CA THR A 88 5.00 -9.79 -1.63
C THR A 88 4.29 -9.81 -2.99
N GLY A 89 4.89 -9.20 -4.01
CA GLY A 89 4.36 -9.24 -5.38
C GLY A 89 4.50 -10.64 -6.01
N VAL A 90 5.69 -11.23 -5.92
CA VAL A 90 5.96 -12.57 -6.46
C VAL A 90 5.15 -13.64 -5.74
N ALA A 91 5.05 -13.54 -4.41
CA ALA A 91 4.33 -14.50 -3.57
C ALA A 91 2.84 -14.59 -3.91
N VAL A 92 2.17 -13.49 -4.30
CA VAL A 92 0.76 -13.56 -4.72
C VAL A 92 0.60 -14.43 -5.97
N ILE A 93 1.46 -14.20 -6.98
CA ILE A 93 1.41 -14.96 -8.24
C ILE A 93 1.80 -16.42 -7.98
N SER A 94 2.88 -16.66 -7.24
CA SER A 94 3.33 -18.01 -6.89
C SER A 94 2.29 -18.77 -6.06
N SER A 95 1.59 -18.10 -5.13
CA SER A 95 0.51 -18.71 -4.34
C SER A 95 -0.67 -19.10 -5.21
N ALA A 96 -1.12 -18.19 -6.09
CA ALA A 96 -2.23 -18.44 -7.00
C ALA A 96 -1.90 -19.59 -7.97
N LEU A 97 -0.68 -19.61 -8.51
CA LEU A 97 -0.21 -20.67 -9.39
C LEU A 97 -0.11 -22.00 -8.64
N THR A 98 0.47 -22.02 -7.45
CA THR A 98 0.57 -23.24 -6.61
C THR A 98 -0.83 -23.81 -6.33
N ALA A 99 -1.75 -22.98 -5.84
CA ALA A 99 -3.11 -23.44 -5.55
C ALA A 99 -3.81 -23.99 -6.80
N SER A 100 -3.64 -23.32 -7.95
CA SER A 100 -4.25 -23.71 -9.23
C SER A 100 -3.66 -25.01 -9.78
N LEU A 101 -2.33 -25.16 -9.77
CA LEU A 101 -1.65 -26.35 -10.26
C LEU A 101 -2.03 -27.58 -9.43
N PHE A 102 -2.06 -27.46 -8.10
CA PHE A 102 -2.46 -28.56 -7.23
C PHE A 102 -3.94 -28.94 -7.39
N SER A 103 -4.82 -27.95 -7.51
CA SER A 103 -6.25 -28.21 -7.72
C SER A 103 -6.51 -28.86 -9.08
N TRP A 104 -5.81 -28.42 -10.14
CA TRP A 104 -6.04 -28.88 -11.51
C TRP A 104 -5.38 -30.23 -11.81
N TYR A 105 -4.07 -30.36 -11.57
CA TYR A 105 -3.32 -31.56 -12.00
C TYR A 105 -3.48 -32.75 -11.06
N PHE A 106 -3.77 -32.49 -9.78
CA PHE A 106 -3.95 -33.56 -8.79
C PHE A 106 -5.41 -33.76 -8.41
N SER A 107 -6.34 -33.12 -9.12
CA SER A 107 -7.79 -33.16 -8.86
C SER A 107 -8.15 -32.89 -7.40
N MET A 108 -7.33 -32.08 -6.72
CA MET A 108 -7.54 -31.74 -5.32
C MET A 108 -8.64 -30.69 -5.19
N ASN A 109 -9.34 -30.69 -4.06
CA ASN A 109 -10.29 -29.63 -3.77
C ASN A 109 -9.55 -28.27 -3.66
N ALA A 110 -10.25 -27.17 -3.96
CA ALA A 110 -9.66 -25.84 -3.96
C ALA A 110 -9.07 -25.44 -2.59
N TRP A 111 -9.68 -25.88 -1.49
CA TRP A 111 -9.20 -25.59 -0.14
C TRP A 111 -7.85 -26.23 0.16
N VAL A 112 -7.63 -27.47 -0.31
CA VAL A 112 -6.34 -28.17 -0.19
C VAL A 112 -5.28 -27.43 -1.00
N GLY A 113 -5.60 -27.00 -2.23
CA GLY A 113 -4.71 -26.16 -3.03
C GLY A 113 -4.32 -24.85 -2.31
N VAL A 114 -5.29 -24.18 -1.68
CA VAL A 114 -5.05 -22.96 -0.88
C VAL A 114 -4.14 -23.24 0.31
N VAL A 115 -4.35 -24.32 1.05
CA VAL A 115 -3.50 -24.68 2.20
C VAL A 115 -2.07 -24.97 1.74
N ILE A 116 -1.89 -25.71 0.65
CA ILE A 116 -0.56 -26.01 0.09
C ILE A 116 0.13 -24.70 -0.34
N ALA A 117 -0.58 -23.82 -1.06
CA ALA A 117 -0.05 -22.53 -1.46
C ALA A 117 0.38 -21.67 -0.26
N LEU A 118 -0.44 -21.65 0.80
CA LEU A 118 -0.12 -20.92 2.02
C LEU A 118 1.15 -21.46 2.68
N LEU A 119 1.30 -22.79 2.78
CA LEU A 119 2.50 -23.42 3.34
C LEU A 119 3.75 -23.10 2.53
N VAL A 120 3.68 -23.16 1.20
CA VAL A 120 4.79 -22.81 0.30
C VAL A 120 5.18 -21.35 0.49
N SER A 121 4.22 -20.44 0.44
CA SER A 121 4.48 -19.00 0.54
C SER A 121 5.00 -18.58 1.92
N LEU A 122 4.46 -19.16 3.00
CA LEU A 122 4.99 -18.95 4.35
C LEU A 122 6.43 -19.47 4.49
N SER A 123 6.74 -20.61 3.88
CA SER A 123 8.10 -21.18 3.92
C SER A 123 9.11 -20.26 3.23
N ILE A 124 8.76 -19.75 2.04
CA ILE A 124 9.60 -18.79 1.31
C ILE A 124 9.77 -17.49 2.11
N GLY A 125 8.67 -16.93 2.64
CA GLY A 125 8.71 -15.72 3.47
C GLY A 125 9.57 -15.91 4.73
N PHE A 126 9.46 -17.06 5.38
CA PHE A 126 10.28 -17.41 6.55
C PHE A 126 11.76 -17.49 6.19
N ILE A 127 12.12 -18.16 5.08
CA ILE A 127 13.51 -18.27 4.62
C ILE A 127 14.08 -16.87 4.33
N ASN A 128 13.35 -16.02 3.61
CA ASN A 128 13.79 -14.66 3.31
C ASN A 128 13.98 -13.83 4.59
N GLY A 129 13.02 -13.87 5.51
CA GLY A 129 13.12 -13.18 6.80
C GLY A 129 14.28 -13.70 7.65
N TRP A 130 14.52 -15.02 7.65
CA TRP A 130 15.62 -15.62 8.37
C TRP A 130 16.99 -15.21 7.81
N ILE A 131 17.14 -15.21 6.49
CA ILE A 131 18.36 -14.74 5.82
C ILE A 131 18.60 -13.26 6.14
N LEU A 132 17.57 -12.42 6.08
CA LEU A 132 17.64 -11.00 6.47
C LEU A 132 18.18 -10.87 7.90
N VAL A 133 17.58 -11.55 8.87
CA VAL A 133 17.99 -11.45 10.28
C VAL A 133 19.43 -11.94 10.50
N LYS A 134 19.86 -12.99 9.79
CA LYS A 134 21.20 -13.56 9.94
C LYS A 134 22.29 -12.76 9.23
N THR A 135 22.01 -12.27 8.02
CA THR A 135 23.01 -11.61 7.16
C THR A 135 23.01 -10.10 7.31
N LYS A 136 21.92 -9.50 7.80
CA LYS A 136 21.67 -8.06 7.86
C LYS A 136 21.75 -7.36 6.49
N LEU A 137 21.57 -8.14 5.42
CA LEU A 137 21.42 -7.59 4.08
C LEU A 137 20.03 -6.92 3.96
N PRO A 138 19.91 -5.82 3.20
CA PRO A 138 18.62 -5.23 2.89
C PRO A 138 17.63 -6.25 2.31
N SER A 139 16.36 -6.19 2.71
CA SER A 139 15.32 -7.14 2.27
C SER A 139 15.22 -7.23 0.75
N PHE A 140 15.43 -6.11 0.05
CA PHE A 140 15.42 -6.07 -1.41
C PHE A 140 16.47 -7.01 -2.03
N ILE A 141 17.69 -7.07 -1.49
CA ILE A 141 18.76 -7.91 -2.03
C ILE A 141 18.47 -9.38 -1.77
N VAL A 142 18.03 -9.71 -0.54
CA VAL A 142 17.67 -11.08 -0.17
C VAL A 142 16.58 -11.60 -1.10
N THR A 143 15.54 -10.81 -1.30
CA THR A 143 14.36 -11.23 -2.05
C THR A 143 14.63 -11.25 -3.56
N LEU A 144 15.46 -10.35 -4.08
CA LEU A 144 15.95 -10.42 -5.46
C LEU A 144 16.70 -11.73 -5.72
N ALA A 145 17.59 -12.15 -4.82
CA ALA A 145 18.34 -13.40 -4.94
C ALA A 145 17.46 -14.65 -4.82
N THR A 146 16.28 -14.56 -4.18
CA THR A 146 15.33 -15.67 -4.08
C THR A 146 14.51 -15.87 -5.36
N PHE A 147 14.23 -14.79 -6.11
CA PHE A 147 13.29 -14.81 -7.24
C PHE A 147 13.90 -14.61 -8.63
N LEU A 148 15.21 -14.31 -8.74
CA LEU A 148 15.98 -14.28 -9.98
C LEU A 148 16.96 -15.45 -10.06
#